data_AF-A0A947I0W4-F1
#
_entry.id   AF-A0A947I0W4-F1
#
_cell.length_a   1.000
_cell.length_b   1.000
_cell.length_c   1.000
_cell.angle_alpha   90.00
_cell.angle_beta   90.00
_cell.angle_gamma   90.00
#
_symmetry.space_group_name_H-M   'P 1'
#
loop_
_entity.id
_entity.type
_entity.pdbx_description
1 polymer ?
#
loop_
_entity_poly.entity_id
_entity_poly.type
_entity_poly.pdbx_seq_one_letter_code
_entity_poly.pdbx_strand_id
1 'polypeptide(L)'
;MSPQDELTKVQNLYVMQMEVWKVLDGRVRSPKKIDEARKSLRQFKSLLKEVDWKYMGGEDVYEELKEMAAEADAKLKIVHSKF
;
A
#
# COMPACT_ATOMS: atom_id res chain seq x y z
N MET A 1 8.94 16.72 -13.65
CA MET A 1 9.10 15.29 -13.31
C MET A 1 8.99 14.52 -14.61
N SER A 2 9.86 13.53 -14.87
CA SER A 2 9.79 12.77 -16.12
C SER A 2 8.69 11.70 -16.06
N PRO A 3 8.09 11.29 -17.19
CA PRO A 3 7.16 10.16 -17.22
C PRO A 3 7.74 8.88 -16.58
N GLN A 4 9.04 8.67 -16.71
CA GLN A 4 9.73 7.53 -16.11
C GLN A 4 9.74 7.60 -14.57
N ASP A 5 9.86 8.78 -13.99
CA ASP A 5 9.81 8.98 -12.54
C ASP A 5 8.42 8.62 -11.99
N GLU A 6 7.36 9.07 -12.68
CA GLU A 6 5.97 8.75 -12.30
C GLU A 6 5.69 7.24 -12.39
N LEU A 7 6.09 6.59 -13.49
CA LEU A 7 5.95 5.15 -13.64
C LEU A 7 6.72 4.37 -12.56
N THR A 8 7.90 4.87 -12.16
CA THR A 8 8.69 4.26 -11.07
C THR A 8 7.94 4.35 -9.73
N LYS A 9 7.30 5.48 -9.44
CA LYS A 9 6.47 5.61 -8.24
C LYS A 9 5.24 4.68 -8.29
N VAL A 10 4.58 4.57 -9.44
CA VAL A 10 3.45 3.65 -9.65
C VAL A 10 3.87 2.19 -9.40
N GLN A 11 5.01 1.78 -9.95
CA GLN A 11 5.57 0.45 -9.69
C GLN A 11 5.81 0.24 -8.18
N ASN A 12 6.40 1.22 -7.51
CA ASN A 12 6.66 1.16 -6.07
C ASN A 12 5.35 1.06 -5.25
N LEU A 13 4.28 1.76 -5.64
CA LEU A 13 2.96 1.62 -5.03
C LEU A 13 2.46 0.18 -5.10
N TYR A 14 2.49 -0.44 -6.28
CA TYR A 14 2.03 -1.82 -6.46
C TYR A 14 2.86 -2.84 -5.69
N VAL A 15 4.19 -2.64 -5.59
CA VAL A 15 5.06 -3.50 -4.77
C VAL A 15 4.68 -3.39 -3.29
N MET A 16 4.55 -2.17 -2.75
CA MET A 16 4.17 -1.96 -1.35
C MET A 16 2.78 -2.55 -1.05
N GLN A 17 1.83 -2.39 -1.97
CA GLN A 17 0.49 -2.98 -1.85
C GLN A 17 0.57 -4.51 -1.69
N MET A 18 1.32 -5.20 -2.57
CA MET A 18 1.50 -6.66 -2.48
C MET A 18 2.13 -7.11 -1.15
N GLU A 19 3.10 -6.36 -0.62
CA GLU A 19 3.74 -6.68 0.66
C GLU A 19 2.75 -6.63 1.82
N VAL A 20 1.91 -5.59 1.86
CA VAL A 20 0.88 -5.43 2.88
C VAL A 20 -0.13 -6.58 2.80
N TRP A 21 -0.59 -6.93 1.60
CA TRP A 21 -1.55 -8.03 1.42
C TRP A 21 -1.00 -9.41 1.78
N LYS A 22 0.29 -9.68 1.53
CA LYS A 22 0.92 -10.94 1.97
C LYS A 22 0.83 -11.16 3.49
N VAL A 23 0.90 -10.08 4.27
CA VAL A 23 0.75 -10.14 5.73
C VAL A 23 -0.72 -10.29 6.12
N LEU A 24 -1.62 -9.54 5.46
CA LEU A 24 -3.06 -9.57 5.74
C LEU A 24 -3.74 -10.90 5.39
N ASP A 25 -3.35 -11.53 4.28
CA ASP A 25 -3.83 -12.85 3.86
C ASP A 25 -3.37 -13.97 4.80
N GLY A 26 -2.54 -13.66 5.80
CA GLY A 26 -2.02 -14.65 6.73
C GLY A 26 -0.96 -15.58 6.12
N ARG A 27 -0.52 -15.32 4.89
CA ARG A 27 0.62 -16.03 4.27
C ARG A 27 1.91 -15.81 5.04
N VAL A 28 2.00 -14.71 5.79
CA VAL A 28 3.13 -14.38 6.68
C VAL A 28 2.61 -13.81 8.00
N ARG A 29 2.94 -14.43 9.14
CA ARG A 29 2.53 -13.98 10.48
C ARG A 29 3.72 -13.95 11.45
N SER A 30 4.19 -12.75 11.76
CA SER A 30 5.07 -12.47 12.90
C SER A 30 4.92 -11.01 13.31
N PRO A 31 5.19 -10.64 14.58
CA PRO A 31 5.15 -9.24 15.03
C PRO A 31 6.02 -8.32 14.16
N LYS A 32 7.23 -8.78 13.82
CA LYS A 32 8.14 -8.05 12.92
C LYS A 32 7.51 -7.79 11.55
N LYS A 33 6.82 -8.77 10.97
CA LYS A 33 6.18 -8.64 9.65
C LYS A 33 4.97 -7.73 9.67
N ILE A 34 4.24 -7.69 10.78
CA ILE A 34 3.14 -6.74 11.00
C ILE A 34 3.69 -5.30 11.06
N ASP A 35 4.79 -5.08 11.77
CA ASP A 35 5.42 -3.76 11.84
C ASP A 35 6.02 -3.32 10.49
N GLU A 36 6.61 -4.24 9.74
CA GLU A 36 7.06 -4.01 8.36
C GLU A 36 5.86 -3.60 7.47
N ALA A 37 4.75 -4.35 7.50
CA ALA A 37 3.54 -4.01 6.75
C ALA A 37 2.97 -2.63 7.12
N ARG A 38 3.01 -2.24 8.39
CA ARG A 38 2.62 -0.89 8.83
C ARG A 38 3.52 0.21 8.30
N LYS A 39 4.84 -0.05 8.18
CA LYS A 39 5.77 0.88 7.55
C LYS A 39 5.48 0.98 6.05
N SER A 40 5.33 -0.14 5.36
CA SER A 40 4.98 -0.17 3.93
C SER A 40 3.65 0.54 3.67
N LEU A 41 2.61 0.34 4.49
CA LEU A 41 1.33 1.04 4.33
C LEU A 41 1.44 2.55 4.52
N ARG A 42 2.28 3.02 5.46
CA ARG A 42 2.52 4.46 5.64
C ARG A 42 3.24 5.07 4.43
N GLN A 43 4.24 4.36 3.91
CA GLN A 43 4.96 4.78 2.70
C GLN A 43 4.03 4.78 1.49
N PHE A 44 3.21 3.74 1.32
CA PHE A 44 2.19 3.64 0.29
C PHE A 44 1.26 4.86 0.32
N LYS A 45 0.69 5.19 1.49
CA LYS A 45 -0.21 6.35 1.65
C LYS A 45 0.46 7.69 1.36
N SER A 46 1.76 7.82 1.61
CA SER A 46 2.52 9.03 1.26
C SER A 46 2.70 9.11 -0.26
N LEU A 47 3.22 8.03 -0.85
CA LEU A 47 3.51 7.96 -2.27
C LEU A 47 2.25 8.12 -3.13
N LEU A 48 1.12 7.59 -2.69
CA LEU A 48 -0.16 7.71 -3.39
C LEU A 48 -0.61 9.18 -3.53
N LYS A 49 -0.23 10.05 -2.59
CA LYS A 49 -0.52 11.49 -2.66
C LYS A 49 0.40 12.25 -3.60
N GLU A 50 1.55 11.67 -3.95
CA GLU A 50 2.61 12.31 -4.74
C GLU A 50 2.63 11.90 -6.22
N VAL A 51 1.92 10.83 -6.56
CA VAL A 51 1.84 10.30 -7.93
C VAL A 51 0.68 10.93 -8.66
N ASP A 52 0.91 11.31 -9.92
CA ASP A 52 -0.18 11.76 -10.80
C ASP A 52 -1.01 10.55 -11.24
N TRP A 53 -2.30 10.55 -10.89
CA TRP A 53 -3.25 9.47 -11.18
C TRP A 53 -3.32 9.11 -12.67
N LYS A 54 -2.96 10.04 -13.56
CA LYS A 54 -2.90 9.79 -15.02
C LYS A 54 -1.93 8.68 -15.38
N TYR A 55 -0.93 8.41 -14.55
CA TYR A 55 0.04 7.33 -14.74
C TYR A 55 -0.36 6.02 -14.05
N MET A 56 -1.41 6.02 -13.23
CA MET A 56 -1.87 4.83 -12.49
C MET A 56 -2.83 3.95 -13.30
N GLY A 57 -3.40 4.47 -14.39
CA GLY A 57 -4.47 3.82 -15.16
C GLY A 57 -5.78 4.61 -15.19
N GLY A 58 -5.88 5.68 -14.41
CA GLY A 58 -7.08 6.52 -14.33
C GLY A 58 -7.36 7.01 -12.91
N GLU A 59 -8.35 7.87 -12.78
CA GLU A 59 -8.84 8.38 -11.48
C GLU A 59 -9.58 7.28 -10.69
N ASP A 60 -10.25 6.37 -11.39
CA ASP A 60 -10.89 5.18 -10.84
C ASP A 60 -9.89 4.28 -10.10
N VAL A 61 -8.76 3.97 -10.73
CA VAL A 61 -7.68 3.18 -10.12
C VAL A 61 -7.12 3.89 -8.88
N TYR A 62 -6.99 5.22 -8.94
CA TYR A 62 -6.52 6.00 -7.79
C TYR A 62 -7.46 5.91 -6.59
N GLU A 63 -8.78 6.04 -6.82
CA GLU A 63 -9.76 5.91 -5.74
C GLU A 63 -9.82 4.49 -5.18
N GLU A 64 -9.75 3.45 -6.03
CA GLU A 64 -9.64 2.06 -5.57
C GLU A 64 -8.41 1.85 -4.66
N LEU A 65 -7.25 2.39 -5.05
CA LEU A 65 -6.02 2.29 -4.25
C LEU A 65 -6.15 3.01 -2.90
N LYS A 66 -6.91 4.11 -2.81
CA LYS A 66 -7.21 4.80 -1.54
C LYS A 66 -8.09 3.95 -0.65
N GLU A 67 -9.15 3.37 -1.19
CA GLU A 67 -10.06 2.49 -0.45
C GLU A 67 -9.32 1.25 0.08
N MET A 68 -8.50 0.62 -0.76
CA MET A 68 -7.67 -0.52 -0.37
C MET A 68 -6.70 -0.17 0.76
N ALA A 69 -6.10 1.03 0.75
CA ALA A 69 -5.22 1.47 1.82
C ALA A 69 -5.96 1.73 3.14
N ALA A 70 -7.21 2.18 3.07
CA ALA A 70 -8.07 2.33 4.25
C ALA A 70 -8.45 0.95 4.82
N GLU A 71 -8.82 0.01 3.96
CA GLU A 71 -9.13 -1.36 4.35
C GLU A 71 -7.93 -2.07 4.99
N ALA A 72 -6.75 -1.95 4.37
CA ALA A 72 -5.52 -2.53 4.90
C ALA A 72 -5.17 -1.96 6.29
N ASP A 73 -5.39 -0.66 6.52
CA ASP A 73 -5.19 -0.01 7.81
C ASP A 73 -6.09 -0.60 8.90
N ALA A 74 -7.38 -0.76 8.58
CA ALA A 74 -8.35 -1.37 9.48
C ALA A 74 -7.98 -2.82 9.81
N LYS A 75 -7.61 -3.62 8.80
CA LYS A 75 -7.19 -5.00 8.98
C LYS A 75 -5.92 -5.12 9.82
N LEU A 76 -4.91 -4.27 9.59
CA LEU A 76 -3.67 -4.28 10.39
C LEU A 76 -3.89 -3.89 11.85
N LYS A 77 -4.87 -3.03 12.15
CA LYS A 77 -5.25 -2.71 13.55
C LYS A 77 -5.82 -3.94 14.26
N ILE A 78 -6.68 -4.70 13.60
CA ILE A 78 -7.28 -5.93 14.14
C ILE A 78 -6.23 -7.04 14.31
N VAL A 79 -5.30 -7.18 13.35
CA VAL A 79 -4.23 -8.20 13.45
C VAL A 79 -3.33 -7.88 14.64
N HIS A 80 -2.96 -6.62 14.84
CA HIS A 80 -2.10 -6.25 15.96
C HIS A 80 -2.71 -6.50 17.33
N SER A 81 -4.01 -6.31 17.53
CA SER A 81 -4.65 -6.60 18.83
C SER A 81 -4.65 -8.09 19.20
N LYS A 82 -4.24 -8.97 18.29
CA LYS A 82 -4.12 -10.42 18.50
C LYS A 82 -2.69 -10.87 18.87
N PHE A 83 -1.73 -9.96 18.90
CA PHE A 83 -0.33 -10.19 19.29
C PHE A 83 0.03 -9.30 20.49
#